data_AF-A0A9P7DP98-F1
#
_entry.id   AF-A0A9P7DP98-F1
#
_cell.length_a   1.000
_cell.length_b   1.000
_cell.length_c   1.000
_cell.angle_alpha   90.00
_cell.angle_beta   90.00
_cell.angle_gamma   90.00
#
_symmetry.space_group_name_H-M   'P 1'
#
loop_
_entity.id
_entity.type
_entity.pdbx_description
1 polymer ?
#
loop_
_entity_poly.entity_id
_entity_poly.type
_entity_poly.pdbx_seq_one_letter_code
_entity_poly.pdbx_strand_id
1 'polypeptide(L)'
;MLPRFPVSFLFPTVGVLGSPVYDMMFYPPMYMRDPFGTFNHTHDLVTSTVVPVFNVQPVMAEIEALQIKYQNALDFLTGKNLVALPDALSDPGLDALSDAAFTDTTSDLSGFVLFGSTTISQQANMSFSAMDAAAQSATDPLTDEIQRAIHVPFYGPLEFGKKSQQLSVAFDTCSADLWIPVGCGDCVTPQYNAAASSTYRTTGNVFNVNYGFSYAEGTLAYDTIGMGGLKVNSQYFGAVTDVSSNFDSDRISGCLGLGFSSIATSGKPTFFENLIMQEKIEAPFFSVHLTRGKASGSKITLGGYDISKAVGPLTWVSVISKTYWTVHFDGAVVEGNYVSGNVDAVIDTGSSFIYVSQTLANLIYANILGAGPAANYSSGFFSFPCDSNPTISFSLGGHDFGISIQDFKLGQDGYGSTNCIGGIIGLDDAFMEGIVIIGHAFMRSWYSVFDYSHGARVGFAPSINNAQ
;
A
#
# COMPACT_ATOMS: atom_id res chain seq x y z
N MET A 1 -79.07 32.08 12.95
CA MET A 1 -79.60 30.70 13.02
C MET A 1 -78.52 29.73 12.54
N LEU A 2 -77.94 28.98 13.48
CA LEU A 2 -77.50 27.58 13.28
C LEU A 2 -78.74 26.69 12.97
N PRO A 3 -78.64 25.36 12.71
CA PRO A 3 -77.49 24.50 12.38
C PRO A 3 -77.77 23.44 11.27
N ARG A 4 -76.76 22.65 10.87
CA ARG A 4 -76.69 21.17 11.07
C ARG A 4 -75.44 20.54 10.40
N PHE A 5 -74.66 19.86 11.24
CA PHE A 5 -73.59 18.86 10.95
C PHE A 5 -74.20 17.45 10.71
N PRO A 6 -73.46 16.31 10.67
CA PRO A 6 -72.23 15.89 9.94
C PRO A 6 -72.35 14.45 9.34
N VAL A 7 -71.32 13.93 8.62
CA VAL A 7 -70.80 12.53 8.77
C VAL A 7 -69.29 12.48 8.43
N SER A 8 -68.57 11.67 9.20
CA SER A 8 -67.12 11.52 9.39
C SER A 8 -66.47 10.37 8.61
N PHE A 9 -65.13 10.39 8.48
CA PHE A 9 -64.17 9.26 8.70
C PHE A 9 -62.76 9.89 8.87
N LEU A 10 -62.26 10.13 10.08
CA LEU A 10 -61.43 9.28 10.96
C LEU A 10 -60.07 8.84 10.36
N PHE A 11 -59.02 9.61 10.67
CA PHE A 11 -57.66 9.11 10.93
C PHE A 11 -57.15 9.81 12.21
N PRO A 12 -56.75 9.08 13.28
CA PRO A 12 -56.27 9.70 14.50
C PRO A 12 -54.77 9.97 14.44
N THR A 13 -54.38 11.14 14.94
CA THR A 13 -53.07 11.46 15.49
C THR A 13 -53.12 11.45 17.02
N VAL A 14 -51.92 11.46 17.64
CA VAL A 14 -51.55 11.63 19.07
C VAL A 14 -51.37 10.27 19.76
N GLY A 15 -50.30 9.95 20.49
CA GLY A 15 -49.13 10.66 20.99
C GLY A 15 -48.65 9.95 22.26
N VAL A 16 -47.32 9.82 22.41
CA VAL A 16 -46.50 9.62 23.64
C VAL A 16 -46.98 8.64 24.72
N LEU A 17 -46.20 7.58 24.97
CA LEU A 17 -45.63 7.11 26.26
C LEU A 17 -45.48 5.58 26.31
N GLY A 18 -44.25 5.12 26.57
CA GLY A 18 -44.00 4.06 27.54
C GLY A 18 -43.82 2.61 27.05
N SER A 19 -42.61 2.10 27.32
CA SER A 19 -42.26 0.72 27.72
C SER A 19 -41.89 -0.28 26.61
N PRO A 20 -41.13 -1.35 26.89
CA PRO A 20 -40.22 -1.61 28.01
C PRO A 20 -38.79 -2.00 27.56
N VAL A 21 -37.90 -1.95 28.55
CA VAL A 21 -36.56 -2.55 28.57
C VAL A 21 -36.65 -4.03 28.22
N TYR A 22 -35.94 -4.47 27.18
CA TYR A 22 -35.43 -5.84 27.09
C TYR A 22 -33.93 -5.79 27.33
N ASP A 23 -33.59 -6.30 28.50
CA ASP A 23 -32.25 -6.53 29.02
C ASP A 23 -31.58 -7.62 28.16
N MET A 24 -30.74 -7.22 27.20
CA MET A 24 -29.76 -8.15 26.62
C MET A 24 -28.52 -8.10 27.51
N MET A 25 -28.53 -8.98 28.51
CA MET A 25 -27.34 -9.36 29.26
C MET A 25 -26.28 -9.87 28.28
N PHE A 26 -25.31 -9.02 27.93
CA PHE A 26 -24.05 -9.48 27.38
C PHE A 26 -23.31 -10.20 28.50
N TYR A 27 -23.27 -11.53 28.43
CA TYR A 27 -22.26 -12.31 29.15
C TYR A 27 -20.88 -11.89 28.60
N PRO A 28 -19.90 -11.56 29.45
CA PRO A 28 -18.53 -11.37 28.99
C PRO A 28 -18.03 -12.71 28.39
N PRO A 29 -17.18 -12.68 27.34
CA PRO A 29 -16.58 -13.91 26.83
C PRO A 29 -15.76 -14.55 27.95
N MET A 30 -16.25 -15.71 28.43
CA MET A 30 -15.46 -16.59 29.27
C MET A 30 -14.25 -17.03 28.46
N TYR A 31 -13.06 -16.68 28.94
CA TYR A 31 -11.81 -17.33 28.58
C TYR A 31 -11.95 -18.84 28.80
N MET A 32 -12.26 -19.61 27.74
CA MET A 32 -11.95 -21.02 27.73
C MET A 32 -10.46 -21.16 27.47
N ARG A 33 -9.73 -21.49 28.54
CA ARG A 33 -8.41 -22.13 28.44
C ARG A 33 -8.56 -23.37 27.56
N ASP A 34 -7.81 -23.40 26.49
CA ASP A 34 -7.57 -24.59 25.68
C ASP A 34 -7.14 -25.77 26.58
N PRO A 35 -7.88 -26.90 26.60
CA PRO A 35 -7.47 -28.09 27.34
C PRO A 35 -6.65 -29.09 26.50
N PHE A 36 -6.17 -28.75 25.30
CA PHE A 36 -5.34 -29.66 24.49
C PHE A 36 -3.97 -29.08 24.17
N GLY A 37 -2.96 -29.65 24.83
CA GLY A 37 -1.57 -29.20 24.85
C GLY A 37 -0.90 -29.01 23.48
N THR A 38 -0.03 -27.99 23.47
CA THR A 38 1.25 -27.92 22.74
C THR A 38 1.41 -28.87 21.53
N PHE A 39 1.03 -28.41 20.34
CA PHE A 39 1.61 -28.94 19.11
C PHE A 39 2.86 -28.13 18.77
N ASN A 40 3.99 -28.69 19.20
CA ASN A 40 5.33 -28.27 18.81
C ASN A 40 5.59 -28.83 17.40
N HIS A 41 5.31 -28.07 16.34
CA HIS A 41 5.76 -28.46 15.00
C HIS A 41 7.19 -27.98 14.77
N THR A 42 8.12 -28.84 15.15
CA THR A 42 9.48 -28.84 14.61
C THR A 42 9.45 -29.04 13.11
N HIS A 43 10.30 -28.29 12.42
CA HIS A 43 10.62 -28.40 10.99
C HIS A 43 10.75 -29.86 10.52
N ASP A 44 9.91 -30.23 9.57
CA ASP A 44 10.25 -31.22 8.54
C ASP A 44 9.82 -30.67 7.18
N LEU A 45 10.82 -30.40 6.35
CA LEU A 45 10.67 -30.14 4.91
C LEU A 45 10.20 -31.44 4.25
N VAL A 46 8.88 -31.61 4.15
CA VAL A 46 8.27 -32.63 3.30
C VAL A 46 7.81 -31.95 2.01
N THR A 47 8.32 -32.43 0.88
CA THR A 47 7.85 -32.15 -0.47
C THR A 47 6.41 -32.64 -0.66
N SER A 48 5.45 -31.91 -0.10
CA SER A 48 4.03 -32.12 -0.28
C SER A 48 3.50 -31.00 -1.17
N THR A 49 3.14 -31.33 -2.40
CA THR A 49 2.46 -30.48 -3.39
C THR A 49 1.00 -30.17 -2.99
N VAL A 50 0.71 -30.06 -1.70
CA VAL A 50 -0.63 -29.77 -1.21
C VAL A 50 -0.79 -28.27 -1.15
N VAL A 51 -1.60 -27.72 -2.05
CA VAL A 51 -2.06 -26.34 -1.99
C VAL A 51 -2.79 -26.15 -0.65
N PRO A 52 -2.41 -25.18 0.20
CA PRO A 52 -3.07 -24.97 1.47
C PRO A 52 -4.53 -24.55 1.26
N VAL A 53 -5.38 -24.79 2.24
CA VAL A 53 -6.77 -24.30 2.22
C VAL A 53 -6.77 -22.79 2.34
N PHE A 54 -7.56 -22.11 1.51
CA PHE A 54 -7.71 -20.66 1.56
C PHE A 54 -8.34 -20.22 2.89
N ASN A 55 -7.67 -19.29 3.58
CA ASN A 55 -8.19 -18.65 4.78
C ASN A 55 -8.81 -17.30 4.42
N VAL A 56 -10.13 -17.18 4.57
CA VAL A 56 -10.89 -15.98 4.16
C VAL A 56 -10.88 -14.86 5.20
N GLN A 57 -10.69 -15.17 6.49
CA GLN A 57 -10.68 -14.18 7.58
C GLN A 57 -9.74 -12.97 7.33
N PRO A 58 -8.48 -13.13 6.90
CA PRO A 58 -7.61 -12.00 6.57
C PRO A 58 -8.19 -11.09 5.50
N VAL A 59 -8.75 -11.73 4.49
CA VAL A 59 -9.20 -11.07 3.29
C VAL A 59 -10.45 -10.26 3.62
N MET A 60 -11.34 -10.77 4.46
CA MET A 60 -12.49 -10.01 4.93
C MET A 60 -12.09 -8.80 5.77
N ALA A 61 -11.10 -8.94 6.67
CA ALA A 61 -10.59 -7.82 7.45
C ALA A 61 -9.95 -6.74 6.55
N GLU A 62 -9.24 -7.17 5.50
CA GLU A 62 -8.68 -6.25 4.50
C GLU A 62 -9.77 -5.59 3.64
N ILE A 63 -10.76 -6.34 3.17
CA ILE A 63 -11.89 -5.79 2.41
C ILE A 63 -12.63 -4.74 3.25
N GLU A 64 -12.88 -5.03 4.52
CA GLU A 64 -13.46 -4.08 5.45
C GLU A 64 -12.55 -2.83 5.52
N ALA A 65 -11.26 -2.97 5.80
CA ALA A 65 -10.31 -1.85 5.86
C ALA A 65 -10.23 -1.04 4.54
N LEU A 66 -10.33 -1.68 3.38
CA LEU A 66 -10.32 -1.02 2.07
C LEU A 66 -11.62 -0.27 1.81
N GLN A 67 -12.77 -0.92 2.00
CA GLN A 67 -14.08 -0.28 1.90
C GLN A 67 -14.09 0.99 2.73
N ILE A 68 -13.63 0.84 3.95
CA ILE A 68 -13.41 1.89 4.88
C ILE A 68 -12.48 3.00 4.32
N LYS A 69 -11.24 2.68 3.93
CA LYS A 69 -10.23 3.65 3.44
C LYS A 69 -10.72 4.45 2.24
N TYR A 70 -11.39 3.81 1.28
CA TYR A 70 -11.75 4.44 0.01
C TYR A 70 -13.19 4.97 -0.06
N GLN A 71 -14.09 4.62 0.89
CA GLN A 71 -15.50 5.07 0.87
C GLN A 71 -15.65 6.59 0.73
N ASN A 72 -14.71 7.33 1.31
CA ASN A 72 -14.69 8.79 1.31
C ASN A 72 -13.53 9.37 0.49
N ALA A 73 -12.76 8.55 -0.24
CA ALA A 73 -11.59 9.04 -0.96
C ALA A 73 -11.99 10.03 -2.06
N LEU A 74 -13.05 9.74 -2.81
CA LEU A 74 -13.57 10.66 -3.83
C LEU A 74 -14.08 11.97 -3.20
N ASP A 75 -14.84 11.90 -2.11
CA ASP A 75 -15.32 13.09 -1.40
C ASP A 75 -14.17 13.92 -0.82
N PHE A 76 -13.13 13.27 -0.28
CA PHE A 76 -11.93 13.92 0.21
C PHE A 76 -11.17 14.64 -0.90
N LEU A 77 -10.97 13.97 -2.04
CA LEU A 77 -10.36 14.58 -3.23
C LEU A 77 -11.22 15.73 -3.76
N THR A 78 -12.55 15.58 -3.77
CA THR A 78 -13.51 16.61 -4.20
C THR A 78 -13.43 17.83 -3.29
N GLY A 79 -13.44 17.63 -1.98
CA GLY A 79 -13.31 18.70 -0.99
C GLY A 79 -11.97 19.45 -1.07
N LYS A 80 -10.92 18.79 -1.55
CA LYS A 80 -9.62 19.40 -1.83
C LYS A 80 -9.48 19.94 -3.27
N ASN A 81 -10.50 19.83 -4.11
CA ASN A 81 -10.49 20.23 -5.52
C ASN A 81 -9.45 19.48 -6.37
N LEU A 82 -9.25 18.18 -6.08
CA LEU A 82 -8.23 17.30 -6.67
C LEU A 82 -8.81 16.21 -7.61
N VAL A 83 -10.09 16.30 -7.98
CA VAL A 83 -10.82 15.28 -8.78
C VAL A 83 -10.58 15.41 -10.28
N ALA A 84 -10.20 16.60 -10.72
CA ALA A 84 -9.61 16.81 -12.04
C ALA A 84 -8.13 17.12 -11.82
N LEU A 85 -7.27 16.75 -12.79
CA LEU A 85 -5.89 17.21 -12.89
C LEU A 85 -5.78 18.62 -12.30
N PRO A 86 -5.16 18.79 -11.11
CA PRO A 86 -4.69 20.11 -10.75
C PRO A 86 -3.69 20.45 -11.85
N ASP A 87 -3.96 21.50 -12.63
CA ASP A 87 -2.91 22.15 -13.41
C ASP A 87 -1.75 22.32 -12.45
N ALA A 88 -0.68 21.57 -12.74
CA ALA A 88 0.59 21.53 -12.04
C ALA A 88 0.59 22.24 -10.67
N LEU A 89 0.68 21.45 -9.58
CA LEU A 89 1.62 21.86 -8.54
C LEU A 89 3.00 21.87 -9.21
N SER A 90 3.27 22.96 -9.91
CA SER A 90 4.57 23.38 -10.34
C SER A 90 5.30 23.73 -9.05
N ASP A 91 5.86 22.70 -8.42
CA ASP A 91 7.07 22.90 -7.68
C ASP A 91 8.20 22.88 -8.71
N PRO A 92 8.69 24.05 -9.17
CA PRO A 92 9.78 24.11 -10.14
C PRO A 92 11.06 23.43 -9.63
N GLY A 93 11.15 23.10 -8.34
CA GLY A 93 12.27 22.34 -7.77
C GLY A 93 12.29 20.86 -8.13
N LEU A 94 11.12 20.23 -8.36
CA LEU A 94 11.03 18.79 -8.62
C LEU A 94 11.09 18.44 -10.11
N ASP A 95 10.54 19.30 -10.98
CA ASP A 95 10.54 19.08 -12.44
C ASP A 95 11.91 19.38 -13.09
N ALA A 96 12.84 20.02 -12.36
CA ALA A 96 14.17 20.39 -12.86
C ALA A 96 15.22 19.25 -12.81
N LEU A 97 14.90 18.11 -12.21
CA LEU A 97 15.78 16.95 -12.14
C LEU A 97 15.67 16.13 -13.43
N SER A 98 16.33 16.59 -14.50
CA SER A 98 16.42 15.88 -15.78
C SER A 98 17.52 14.81 -15.81
N ASP A 99 17.26 13.71 -16.53
CA ASP A 99 18.04 12.46 -16.69
C ASP A 99 19.46 12.60 -17.30
N ALA A 100 20.14 13.74 -17.18
CA ALA A 100 21.47 13.94 -17.73
C ALA A 100 22.55 13.00 -17.14
N ALA A 101 22.24 12.22 -16.10
CA ALA A 101 23.15 11.25 -15.48
C ALA A 101 22.96 9.79 -15.93
N PHE A 102 21.85 9.40 -16.60
CA PHE A 102 21.56 7.99 -16.85
C PHE A 102 20.91 7.75 -18.23
N THR A 103 21.65 8.04 -19.29
CA THR A 103 21.43 7.38 -20.59
C THR A 103 22.36 6.18 -20.69
N ASP A 104 21.81 4.99 -20.46
CA ASP A 104 22.51 3.74 -20.74
C ASP A 104 22.68 3.61 -22.26
N THR A 105 23.89 3.86 -22.73
CA THR A 105 24.30 3.62 -24.12
C THR A 105 24.71 2.16 -24.25
N THR A 106 23.73 1.26 -24.24
CA THR A 106 23.91 -0.12 -24.68
C THR A 106 23.20 -0.36 -26.01
N SER A 107 23.67 0.31 -27.05
CA SER A 107 23.56 -0.21 -28.40
C SER A 107 24.92 -0.12 -29.08
N ASP A 108 25.35 -1.27 -29.59
CA ASP A 108 26.50 -1.51 -30.47
C ASP A 108 27.84 -1.90 -29.82
N LEU A 109 27.94 -3.18 -29.47
CA LEU A 109 29.22 -3.91 -29.43
C LEU A 109 29.64 -4.28 -30.87
N SER A 110 30.24 -3.34 -31.58
CA SER A 110 31.06 -3.65 -32.76
C SER A 110 32.16 -2.61 -32.98
N GLY A 111 33.36 -2.85 -32.41
CA GLY A 111 34.54 -2.07 -32.81
C GLY A 111 35.63 -1.95 -31.75
N PHE A 112 36.59 -2.88 -31.80
CA PHE A 112 37.92 -2.73 -31.22
C PHE A 112 38.63 -1.50 -31.84
N VAL A 113 38.94 -0.45 -31.07
CA VAL A 113 40.13 0.41 -31.29
C VAL A 113 40.65 0.96 -29.96
N LEU A 114 41.91 0.61 -29.64
CA LEU A 114 42.77 1.20 -28.61
C LEU A 114 43.28 2.58 -29.04
N PHE A 115 43.09 3.64 -28.25
CA PHE A 115 43.96 4.83 -28.06
C PHE A 115 43.34 5.60 -26.87
N GLY A 116 44.01 6.23 -25.90
CA GLY A 116 45.37 6.66 -25.68
C GLY A 116 45.29 7.75 -24.59
N SER A 117 46.25 7.78 -23.68
CA SER A 117 46.36 8.73 -22.56
C SER A 117 46.37 10.20 -23.01
N THR A 118 45.64 11.08 -22.31
CA THR A 118 46.06 12.48 -22.09
C THR A 118 45.49 13.03 -20.79
N THR A 119 46.40 13.41 -19.91
CA THR A 119 46.25 14.23 -18.71
C THR A 119 45.79 15.66 -19.05
N ILE A 120 44.78 16.18 -18.34
CA ILE A 120 44.62 17.62 -18.12
C ILE A 120 44.51 17.86 -16.62
N SER A 121 45.56 18.48 -16.09
CA SER A 121 45.64 19.09 -14.78
C SER A 121 44.89 20.42 -14.77
N GLN A 122 43.92 20.56 -13.88
CA GLN A 122 43.57 21.88 -13.33
C GLN A 122 43.27 21.74 -11.84
N GLN A 123 44.18 22.25 -11.03
CA GLN A 123 43.98 22.48 -9.60
C GLN A 123 42.93 23.56 -9.42
N ALA A 124 41.84 23.24 -8.73
CA ALA A 124 41.06 24.20 -7.96
C ALA A 124 41.17 23.81 -6.49
N ASN A 125 41.99 24.56 -5.75
CA ASN A 125 41.98 24.56 -4.29
C ASN A 125 40.66 25.19 -3.84
N MET A 126 39.68 24.38 -3.44
CA MET A 126 38.61 24.83 -2.54
C MET A 126 38.67 23.97 -1.29
N SER A 127 39.04 24.61 -0.19
CA SER A 127 38.94 24.05 1.15
C SER A 127 37.46 23.87 1.51
N PHE A 128 36.93 22.67 1.34
CA PHE A 128 35.64 22.27 1.90
C PHE A 128 35.82 21.94 3.38
N SER A 129 35.18 22.72 4.25
CA SER A 129 34.89 22.29 5.62
C SER A 129 34.01 21.05 5.58
N ALA A 130 34.30 20.09 6.46
CA ALA A 130 33.76 18.74 6.42
C ALA A 130 32.22 18.63 6.52
N MET A 131 31.71 17.64 5.77
CA MET A 131 30.41 16.93 5.84
C MET A 131 29.20 17.57 5.16
N ASP A 132 29.19 17.57 3.82
CA ASP A 132 27.99 17.16 3.10
C ASP A 132 28.04 15.63 2.96
N ALA A 133 27.08 14.94 3.57
CA ALA A 133 26.83 13.54 3.21
C ALA A 133 26.43 13.56 1.74
N ALA A 134 27.27 13.01 0.86
CA ALA A 134 26.95 12.89 -0.56
C ALA A 134 25.56 12.25 -0.70
N ALA A 135 24.74 12.75 -1.63
CA ALA A 135 23.47 12.14 -1.97
C ALA A 135 23.69 10.63 -2.20
N GLN A 136 22.90 9.81 -1.51
CA GLN A 136 23.11 8.36 -1.44
C GLN A 136 21.78 7.65 -1.68
N SER A 137 21.86 6.42 -2.18
CA SER A 137 20.75 5.48 -2.08
C SER A 137 20.83 4.72 -0.75
N ALA A 138 19.68 4.34 -0.22
CA ALA A 138 19.59 3.54 1.00
C ALA A 138 18.62 2.39 0.80
N THR A 139 18.97 1.20 1.28
CA THR A 139 18.15 0.00 1.16
C THR A 139 17.96 -0.62 2.53
N ASP A 140 16.70 -0.80 2.93
CA ASP A 140 16.34 -1.49 4.16
C ASP A 140 15.51 -2.74 3.87
N PRO A 141 15.65 -3.79 4.71
CA PRO A 141 14.82 -4.97 4.61
C PRO A 141 13.39 -4.64 5.05
N LEU A 142 12.43 -5.23 4.35
CA LEU A 142 11.04 -5.27 4.76
C LEU A 142 10.67 -6.68 5.23
N THR A 143 9.74 -6.73 6.18
CA THR A 143 9.19 -7.95 6.73
C THR A 143 7.73 -8.09 6.32
N ASP A 144 7.36 -9.31 5.92
CA ASP A 144 5.98 -9.75 5.72
C ASP A 144 5.49 -10.49 6.97
N GLU A 145 4.24 -10.27 7.36
CA GLU A 145 3.61 -10.98 8.48
C GLU A 145 2.74 -12.15 8.00
N ILE A 146 3.39 -13.11 7.36
CA ILE A 146 2.76 -14.28 6.73
C ILE A 146 1.87 -15.11 7.68
N GLN A 147 2.16 -15.08 8.98
CA GLN A 147 1.50 -15.93 9.97
C GLN A 147 0.20 -15.34 10.54
N ARG A 148 0.00 -14.03 10.42
CA ARG A 148 -1.22 -13.38 10.89
C ARG A 148 -1.91 -12.75 9.72
N ALA A 149 -2.90 -13.49 9.28
CA ALA A 149 -3.98 -13.11 8.43
C ALA A 149 -4.75 -11.84 8.88
N ILE A 150 -4.10 -10.68 9.02
CA ILE A 150 -4.75 -9.41 9.37
C ILE A 150 -3.99 -8.26 8.70
N HIS A 151 -4.43 -7.77 7.53
CA HIS A 151 -4.02 -6.47 6.97
C HIS A 151 -2.56 -6.06 7.27
N VAL A 152 -1.56 -6.84 6.80
CA VAL A 152 -0.17 -6.52 7.12
C VAL A 152 0.54 -5.92 5.91
N PRO A 153 0.69 -4.58 5.87
CA PRO A 153 1.64 -3.96 4.98
C PRO A 153 3.04 -4.49 5.29
N PHE A 154 3.88 -4.57 4.27
CA PHE A 154 5.30 -4.77 4.48
C PHE A 154 5.83 -3.66 5.40
N TYR A 155 6.50 -4.05 6.47
CA TYR A 155 7.00 -3.12 7.47
C TYR A 155 8.51 -3.23 7.61
N GLY A 156 9.12 -2.16 8.07
CA GLY A 156 10.57 -2.07 8.20
C GLY A 156 10.97 -1.01 9.23
N PRO A 157 12.27 -0.93 9.54
CA PRO A 157 12.77 -0.02 10.56
C PRO A 157 12.70 1.45 10.08
N LEU A 158 12.34 2.33 11.00
CA LEU A 158 12.49 3.78 10.87
C LEU A 158 13.11 4.33 12.16
N GLU A 159 14.04 5.26 12.03
CA GLU A 159 14.76 5.86 13.15
C GLU A 159 14.14 7.21 13.52
N PHE A 160 13.87 7.42 14.81
CA PHE A 160 13.25 8.63 15.32
C PHE A 160 14.14 9.36 16.33
N GLY A 161 14.27 10.66 16.12
CA GLY A 161 14.95 11.59 17.01
C GLY A 161 16.46 11.46 17.06
N LYS A 162 17.13 12.39 17.75
CA LYS A 162 18.60 12.47 17.79
C LYS A 162 19.30 11.23 18.40
N LYS A 163 18.57 10.43 19.18
CA LYS A 163 19.08 9.16 19.75
C LYS A 163 18.84 7.93 18.87
N SER A 164 18.28 8.09 17.66
CA SER A 164 17.86 7.00 16.76
C SER A 164 17.06 5.92 17.48
N GLN A 165 15.90 6.30 17.99
CA GLN A 165 14.93 5.33 18.49
C GLN A 165 14.37 4.56 17.29
N GLN A 166 14.68 3.28 17.18
CA GLN A 166 14.21 2.47 16.06
C GLN A 166 12.82 1.91 16.36
N LEU A 167 11.88 2.14 15.45
CA LEU A 167 10.53 1.59 15.48
C LEU A 167 10.21 0.98 14.11
N SER A 168 9.35 -0.01 14.09
CA SER A 168 8.92 -0.67 12.85
C SER A 168 7.66 0.02 12.33
N VAL A 169 7.64 0.42 11.06
CA VAL A 169 6.48 1.09 10.44
C VAL A 169 6.06 0.37 9.17
N ALA A 170 4.76 0.38 8.92
CA ALA A 170 4.17 0.01 7.64
C ALA A 170 4.59 1.00 6.55
N PHE A 171 4.90 0.51 5.34
CA PHE A 171 5.15 1.35 4.17
C PHE A 171 3.94 1.31 3.23
N ASP A 172 3.22 2.42 3.10
CA ASP A 172 1.93 2.50 2.39
C ASP A 172 1.97 3.56 1.29
N THR A 173 1.97 3.13 0.02
CA THR A 173 1.93 4.03 -1.15
C THR A 173 0.57 4.70 -1.36
N CYS A 174 -0.46 4.29 -0.63
CA CYS A 174 -1.80 4.89 -0.72
C CYS A 174 -2.15 5.75 0.52
N SER A 175 -1.15 6.19 1.29
CA SER A 175 -1.29 7.29 2.25
C SER A 175 -0.06 8.18 2.25
N ALA A 176 -0.13 9.38 2.85
CA ALA A 176 0.95 10.37 2.76
C ALA A 176 1.54 10.80 4.11
N ASP A 177 0.75 10.78 5.19
CA ASP A 177 1.23 11.15 6.51
C ASP A 177 2.07 10.04 7.14
N LEU A 178 3.10 10.42 7.89
CA LEU A 178 3.75 9.56 8.88
C LEU A 178 3.04 9.74 10.22
N TRP A 179 2.74 8.66 10.93
CA TRP A 179 2.29 8.72 12.31
C TRP A 179 2.90 7.60 13.16
N ILE A 180 3.11 7.90 14.44
CA ILE A 180 3.71 6.98 15.41
C ILE A 180 3.12 7.25 16.81
N PRO A 181 2.87 6.22 17.62
CA PRO A 181 2.32 6.40 18.96
C PRO A 181 3.34 7.07 19.89
N VAL A 182 2.85 8.04 20.67
CA VAL A 182 3.63 8.81 21.66
C VAL A 182 2.82 8.96 22.93
N GLY A 183 3.10 8.12 23.93
CA GLY A 183 2.37 8.17 25.20
C GLY A 183 0.90 7.71 25.06
N CYS A 184 0.62 6.87 24.08
CA CYS A 184 -0.68 6.23 23.89
C CYS A 184 -0.88 5.18 25.00
N GLY A 185 -1.94 5.32 25.80
CA GLY A 185 -2.19 4.44 26.95
C GLY A 185 -2.58 3.02 26.57
N ASP A 186 -3.42 2.90 25.54
CA ASP A 186 -4.02 1.62 25.13
C ASP A 186 -3.27 0.93 23.98
N CYS A 187 -2.30 1.61 23.34
CA CYS A 187 -1.48 1.04 22.28
C CYS A 187 -0.53 -0.05 22.81
N VAL A 188 -0.61 -1.25 22.22
CA VAL A 188 0.25 -2.40 22.57
C VAL A 188 1.62 -2.39 21.88
N THR A 189 1.81 -1.52 20.90
CA THR A 189 3.02 -1.39 20.08
C THR A 189 4.18 -0.72 20.83
N PRO A 190 5.45 -0.94 20.40
CA PRO A 190 6.55 -0.07 20.77
C PRO A 190 6.26 1.38 20.36
N GLN A 191 6.49 2.32 21.28
CA GLN A 191 6.15 3.74 21.08
C GLN A 191 7.38 4.62 21.04
N TYR A 192 7.23 5.79 20.42
CA TYR A 192 8.27 6.79 20.38
C TYR A 192 8.35 7.56 21.71
N ASN A 193 9.52 7.55 22.35
CA ASN A 193 9.76 8.33 23.57
C ASN A 193 10.23 9.76 23.22
N ALA A 194 9.27 10.67 23.10
CA ALA A 194 9.52 12.08 22.81
C ALA A 194 10.51 12.75 23.80
N ALA A 195 10.46 12.41 25.08
CA ALA A 195 11.34 12.99 26.11
C ALA A 195 12.81 12.58 25.93
N ALA A 196 13.08 11.49 25.22
CA ALA A 196 14.44 11.03 24.94
C ALA A 196 15.12 11.78 23.78
N SER A 197 14.38 12.57 22.98
CA SER A 197 14.91 13.32 21.85
C SER A 197 14.98 14.82 22.11
N SER A 198 16.17 15.40 21.97
CA SER A 198 16.37 16.84 22.08
C SER A 198 15.83 17.64 20.89
N THR A 199 15.60 16.97 19.75
CA THR A 199 15.13 17.56 18.48
C THR A 199 13.62 17.44 18.29
N TYR A 200 12.93 16.67 19.13
CA TYR A 200 11.47 16.59 19.14
C TYR A 200 10.84 17.94 19.44
N ARG A 201 9.86 18.32 18.63
CA ARG A 201 9.02 19.49 18.86
C ARG A 201 7.59 19.17 18.50
N THR A 202 6.65 19.63 19.31
CA THR A 202 5.23 19.62 18.97
C THR A 202 4.81 20.96 18.38
N THR A 203 3.86 20.94 17.45
CA THR A 203 3.25 22.16 16.91
C THR A 203 2.05 22.64 17.74
N GLY A 204 1.45 21.76 18.54
CA GLY A 204 0.17 21.99 19.20
C GLY A 204 -1.06 21.86 18.28
N ASN A 205 -0.88 21.67 16.97
CA ASN A 205 -1.98 21.44 16.04
C ASN A 205 -2.51 20.01 16.17
N VAL A 206 -3.83 19.86 16.08
CA VAL A 206 -4.47 18.53 16.06
C VAL A 206 -4.01 17.78 14.81
N PHE A 207 -3.65 16.51 14.99
CA PHE A 207 -3.47 15.55 13.92
C PHE A 207 -4.57 14.50 14.03
N ASN A 208 -5.26 14.26 12.93
CA ASN A 208 -6.26 13.23 12.80
C ASN A 208 -6.20 12.73 11.37
N VAL A 209 -5.93 11.45 11.18
CA VAL A 209 -6.03 10.79 9.88
C VAL A 209 -7.02 9.65 9.99
N ASN A 210 -7.94 9.59 9.03
CA ASN A 210 -8.92 8.52 8.94
C ASN A 210 -8.55 7.62 7.77
N TYR A 211 -8.36 6.34 8.07
CA TYR A 211 -8.39 5.26 7.10
C TYR A 211 -9.79 4.66 7.22
N GLY A 212 -10.77 5.45 6.76
CA GLY A 212 -12.22 5.31 6.95
C GLY A 212 -12.77 5.35 8.39
N PHE A 213 -13.09 4.20 9.00
CA PHE A 213 -13.57 4.00 10.38
C PHE A 213 -12.39 3.69 11.30
N SER A 214 -11.23 3.38 10.74
CA SER A 214 -9.96 3.32 11.45
C SER A 214 -9.33 4.70 11.46
N TYR A 215 -8.65 5.04 12.54
CA TYR A 215 -8.10 6.36 12.73
C TYR A 215 -6.79 6.33 13.50
N ALA A 216 -6.01 7.40 13.33
CA ALA A 216 -4.87 7.71 14.17
C ALA A 216 -4.94 9.18 14.56
N GLU A 217 -5.05 9.44 15.86
CA GLU A 217 -5.35 10.76 16.43
C GLU A 217 -4.31 11.20 17.45
N GLY A 218 -3.98 12.49 17.43
CA GLY A 218 -3.09 13.10 18.39
C GLY A 218 -2.68 14.50 17.98
N THR A 219 -1.38 14.77 18.06
CA THR A 219 -0.84 16.11 17.80
C THR A 219 0.20 16.06 16.70
N LEU A 220 0.18 17.03 15.79
CA LEU A 220 1.22 17.16 14.78
C LEU A 220 2.54 17.58 15.45
N ALA A 221 3.58 16.79 15.23
CA ALA A 221 4.92 17.00 15.76
C ALA A 221 5.94 16.93 14.63
N TYR A 222 7.19 17.26 14.94
CA TYR A 222 8.32 17.03 14.05
C TYR A 222 9.58 16.65 14.83
N ASP A 223 10.43 15.87 14.18
CA ASP A 223 11.75 15.49 14.68
C ASP A 223 12.69 15.15 13.50
N THR A 224 13.93 14.77 13.78
CA THR A 224 14.80 14.09 12.81
C THR A 224 14.34 12.66 12.65
N ILE A 225 14.06 12.25 11.41
CA ILE A 225 13.63 10.90 11.05
C ILE A 225 14.64 10.31 10.06
N GLY A 226 14.95 9.03 10.17
CA GLY A 226 15.94 8.39 9.30
C GLY A 226 15.58 6.97 8.87
N MET A 227 16.20 6.54 7.77
CA MET A 227 16.03 5.22 7.16
C MET A 227 17.31 4.86 6.39
N GLY A 228 17.84 3.65 6.60
CA GLY A 228 19.03 3.15 5.90
C GLY A 228 20.23 4.10 5.86
N GLY A 229 20.43 4.91 6.92
CA GLY A 229 21.47 5.93 7.01
C GLY A 229 21.11 7.32 6.48
N LEU A 230 20.02 7.46 5.72
CA LEU A 230 19.45 8.75 5.33
C LEU A 230 18.76 9.41 6.51
N LYS A 231 18.82 10.75 6.58
CA LYS A 231 18.19 11.54 7.64
C LYS A 231 17.50 12.78 7.07
N VAL A 232 16.22 12.89 7.39
CA VAL A 232 15.41 14.08 7.18
C VAL A 232 15.37 14.86 8.50
N ASN A 233 15.76 16.13 8.45
CA ASN A 233 15.57 17.02 9.59
C ASN A 233 14.16 17.61 9.56
N SER A 234 13.56 17.82 10.73
CA SER A 234 12.24 18.44 10.86
C SER A 234 11.14 17.74 10.04
N GLN A 235 11.19 16.41 9.95
CA GLN A 235 10.12 15.62 9.35
C GLN A 235 8.89 15.70 10.25
N TYR A 236 7.76 16.10 9.67
CA TYR A 236 6.48 16.12 10.37
C TYR A 236 5.89 14.71 10.50
N PHE A 237 5.25 14.44 11.63
CA PHE A 237 4.48 13.22 11.85
C PHE A 237 3.36 13.45 12.87
N GLY A 238 2.32 12.63 12.80
CA GLY A 238 1.32 12.52 13.86
C GLY A 238 1.92 11.82 15.07
N ALA A 239 2.12 12.55 16.17
CA ALA A 239 2.39 11.96 17.47
C ALA A 239 1.05 11.53 18.06
N VAL A 240 0.67 10.27 17.82
CA VAL A 240 -0.69 9.78 18.10
C VAL A 240 -0.80 9.24 19.52
N THR A 241 -1.90 9.58 20.17
CA THR A 241 -2.24 9.16 21.54
C THR A 241 -3.41 8.20 21.55
N ASP A 242 -4.14 8.09 20.44
CA ASP A 242 -5.25 7.17 20.23
C ASP A 242 -5.21 6.63 18.80
N VAL A 243 -5.39 5.32 18.65
CA VAL A 243 -5.43 4.62 17.37
C VAL A 243 -6.53 3.57 17.44
N SER A 244 -7.21 3.34 16.33
CA SER A 244 -8.20 2.28 16.25
C SER A 244 -7.55 0.90 16.45
N SER A 245 -8.27 -0.03 17.09
CA SER A 245 -7.74 -1.35 17.49
C SER A 245 -7.31 -2.24 16.32
N ASN A 246 -7.74 -1.95 15.10
CA ASN A 246 -7.23 -2.63 13.91
C ASN A 246 -5.77 -2.28 13.56
N PHE A 247 -5.18 -1.27 14.21
CA PHE A 247 -3.74 -0.99 14.19
C PHE A 247 -2.99 -1.62 15.37
N ASP A 248 -3.67 -2.34 16.26
CA ASP A 248 -3.02 -3.05 17.37
C ASP A 248 -2.21 -4.23 16.84
N SER A 249 -0.93 -3.97 16.58
CA SER A 249 0.09 -4.97 16.28
C SER A 249 1.13 -4.99 17.40
N ASP A 250 1.72 -6.13 17.74
CA ASP A 250 2.91 -6.14 18.62
C ASP A 250 4.20 -5.83 17.85
N ARG A 251 4.12 -5.64 16.53
CA ARG A 251 5.27 -5.57 15.62
C ARG A 251 5.35 -4.28 14.81
N ILE A 252 4.20 -3.69 14.45
CA ILE A 252 4.10 -2.51 13.59
C ILE A 252 3.65 -1.33 14.43
N SER A 253 4.56 -0.42 14.74
CA SER A 253 4.31 0.73 15.59
C SER A 253 3.46 1.81 14.93
N GLY A 254 3.55 1.98 13.62
CA GLY A 254 2.82 3.02 12.91
C GLY A 254 2.89 2.88 11.40
N CYS A 255 2.56 3.94 10.68
CA CYS A 255 2.52 3.96 9.23
C CYS A 255 3.35 5.11 8.67
N LEU A 256 4.14 4.82 7.63
CA LEU A 256 4.83 5.77 6.79
C LEU A 256 4.15 5.82 5.42
N GLY A 257 3.42 6.91 5.19
CA GLY A 257 2.86 7.21 3.88
C GLY A 257 3.94 7.50 2.84
N LEU A 258 3.79 6.89 1.66
CA LEU A 258 4.64 7.05 0.47
C LEU A 258 3.89 7.60 -0.74
N GLY A 259 2.61 7.97 -0.58
CA GLY A 259 1.85 8.76 -1.54
C GLY A 259 2.31 10.22 -1.60
N PHE A 260 1.57 11.06 -2.31
CA PHE A 260 1.92 12.46 -2.52
C PHE A 260 1.41 13.35 -1.38
N SER A 261 2.12 14.42 -1.02
CA SER A 261 1.67 15.34 0.06
C SER A 261 0.33 16.03 -0.20
N SER A 262 -0.16 16.07 -1.45
CA SER A 262 -1.48 16.63 -1.79
C SER A 262 -2.63 15.97 -1.00
N ILE A 263 -2.48 14.68 -0.68
CA ILE A 263 -3.45 13.92 0.13
C ILE A 263 -3.10 13.90 1.62
N ALA A 264 -1.98 14.47 2.06
CA ALA A 264 -1.62 14.53 3.47
C ALA A 264 -2.66 15.37 4.25
N THR A 265 -3.13 14.85 5.36
CA THR A 265 -4.04 15.56 6.27
C THR A 265 -3.26 16.57 7.12
N SER A 266 -1.97 16.33 7.37
CA SER A 266 -1.11 17.31 8.03
C SER A 266 -0.87 18.59 7.21
N GLY A 267 -1.09 18.54 5.90
CA GLY A 267 -0.70 19.61 4.96
C GLY A 267 0.82 19.83 4.92
N LYS A 268 1.61 18.80 5.24
CA LYS A 268 3.07 18.83 5.26
C LYS A 268 3.66 17.90 4.20
N PRO A 269 4.89 18.18 3.74
CA PRO A 269 5.61 17.26 2.87
C PRO A 269 5.82 15.90 3.52
N THR A 270 5.71 14.86 2.72
CA THR A 270 5.97 13.48 3.12
C THR A 270 7.45 13.26 3.44
N PHE A 271 7.78 12.13 4.06
CA PHE A 271 9.17 11.74 4.31
C PHE A 271 10.00 11.68 3.02
N PHE A 272 9.44 11.08 1.97
CA PHE A 272 10.15 10.93 0.72
C PHE A 272 10.35 12.27 -0.01
N GLU A 273 9.33 13.13 -0.04
CA GLU A 273 9.48 14.49 -0.59
C GLU A 273 10.52 15.31 0.19
N ASN A 274 10.58 15.18 1.52
CA ASN A 274 11.63 15.84 2.31
C ASN A 274 13.03 15.28 2.02
N LEU A 275 13.18 14.00 1.70
CA LEU A 275 14.47 13.47 1.24
C LEU A 275 14.90 14.14 -0.07
N ILE A 276 13.97 14.36 -1.00
CA ILE A 276 14.24 15.07 -2.26
C ILE A 276 14.60 16.54 -1.98
N MET A 277 13.74 17.27 -1.28
CA MET A 277 13.92 18.70 -1.01
C MET A 277 15.16 19.02 -0.16
N GLN A 278 15.60 18.09 0.70
CA GLN A 278 16.82 18.25 1.51
C GLN A 278 18.06 17.62 0.86
N GLU A 279 17.96 17.25 -0.43
CA GLU A 279 19.04 16.70 -1.26
C GLU A 279 19.74 15.49 -0.60
N LYS A 280 18.94 14.62 0.04
CA LYS A 280 19.45 13.44 0.76
C LYS A 280 19.63 12.22 -0.11
N ILE A 281 18.93 12.17 -1.24
CA ILE A 281 18.92 11.03 -2.16
C ILE A 281 19.46 11.42 -3.53
N GLU A 282 20.12 10.47 -4.19
CA GLU A 282 20.74 10.68 -5.50
C GLU A 282 19.72 10.92 -6.61
N ALA A 283 18.54 10.32 -6.49
CA ALA A 283 17.48 10.44 -7.47
C ALA A 283 16.09 10.46 -6.82
N PRO A 284 15.10 11.13 -7.43
CA PRO A 284 13.77 11.33 -6.84
C PRO A 284 12.83 10.13 -7.02
N PHE A 285 13.35 8.91 -6.84
CA PHE A 285 12.55 7.68 -6.89
C PHE A 285 12.87 6.72 -5.76
N PHE A 286 11.91 5.87 -5.43
CA PHE A 286 12.09 4.71 -4.56
C PHE A 286 11.59 3.45 -5.24
N SER A 287 12.07 2.31 -4.79
CA SER A 287 11.74 1.03 -5.39
C SER A 287 11.46 -0.03 -4.33
N VAL A 288 10.60 -0.98 -4.68
CA VAL A 288 10.06 -1.98 -3.77
C VAL A 288 10.14 -3.36 -4.41
N HIS A 289 10.71 -4.31 -3.67
CA HIS A 289 10.66 -5.73 -3.97
C HIS A 289 9.88 -6.44 -2.86
N LEU A 290 8.81 -7.15 -3.23
CA LEU A 290 8.01 -7.97 -2.32
C LEU A 290 8.32 -9.44 -2.56
N THR A 291 8.97 -10.12 -1.62
CA THR A 291 9.29 -11.55 -1.73
C THR A 291 8.03 -12.40 -1.58
N ARG A 292 7.93 -13.46 -2.39
CA ARG A 292 6.80 -14.40 -2.35
C ARG A 292 6.94 -15.41 -1.22
N GLY A 293 5.89 -15.55 -0.41
CA GLY A 293 5.70 -16.64 0.54
C GLY A 293 6.76 -16.75 1.65
N LYS A 294 7.54 -15.70 1.89
CA LYS A 294 8.57 -15.66 2.94
C LYS A 294 8.51 -14.36 3.73
N ALA A 295 8.63 -14.48 5.06
CA ALA A 295 8.58 -13.33 5.97
C ALA A 295 9.72 -12.34 5.71
N SER A 296 10.85 -12.83 5.19
CA SER A 296 12.03 -12.03 4.88
C SER A 296 12.40 -12.14 3.40
N GLY A 297 13.10 -11.11 2.91
CA GLY A 297 13.62 -11.03 1.54
C GLY A 297 13.15 -9.79 0.80
N SER A 298 12.01 -9.23 1.22
CA SER A 298 11.48 -7.97 0.72
C SER A 298 12.39 -6.80 1.08
N LYS A 299 12.36 -5.76 0.25
CA LYS A 299 13.22 -4.59 0.40
C LYS A 299 12.52 -3.35 -0.14
N ILE A 300 12.89 -2.22 0.43
CA ILE A 300 12.66 -0.89 -0.15
C ILE A 300 14.01 -0.20 -0.33
N THR A 301 14.19 0.48 -1.46
CA THR A 301 15.37 1.28 -1.75
C THR A 301 14.94 2.71 -2.04
N LEU A 302 15.44 3.68 -1.28
CA LEU A 302 15.22 5.11 -1.49
C LEU A 302 16.39 5.69 -2.29
N GLY A 303 16.11 6.52 -3.29
CA GLY A 303 17.13 7.17 -4.10
C GLY A 303 17.84 6.26 -5.09
N GLY A 304 17.31 5.06 -5.35
CA GLY A 304 18.02 4.01 -6.09
C GLY A 304 17.14 2.82 -6.47
N TYR A 305 17.75 1.91 -7.24
CA TYR A 305 17.20 0.60 -7.59
C TYR A 305 18.10 -0.52 -7.05
N ASP A 306 17.52 -1.58 -6.50
CA ASP A 306 18.21 -2.86 -6.27
C ASP A 306 18.00 -3.76 -7.50
N ILE A 307 18.86 -3.58 -8.51
CA ILE A 307 18.79 -4.36 -9.76
C ILE A 307 18.94 -5.88 -9.53
N SER A 308 19.44 -6.31 -8.36
CA SER A 308 19.49 -7.75 -8.03
C SER A 308 18.10 -8.35 -7.78
N LYS A 309 17.05 -7.51 -7.73
CA LYS A 309 15.65 -7.90 -7.52
C LYS A 309 14.79 -7.83 -8.77
N ALA A 310 15.34 -7.34 -9.88
CA ALA A 310 14.66 -7.20 -11.16
C ALA A 310 15.30 -8.10 -12.23
N VAL A 311 14.52 -8.48 -13.23
CA VAL A 311 14.95 -9.22 -14.41
C VAL A 311 14.56 -8.43 -15.65
N GLY A 312 15.54 -7.81 -16.31
CA GLY A 312 15.31 -7.00 -17.51
C GLY A 312 14.97 -5.53 -17.21
N PRO A 313 14.59 -4.75 -18.25
CA PRO A 313 14.36 -3.32 -18.14
C PRO A 313 13.03 -2.99 -17.45
N LEU A 314 12.91 -1.74 -16.99
CA LEU A 314 11.66 -1.17 -16.50
C LEU A 314 10.77 -0.72 -17.67
N THR A 315 9.49 -1.04 -17.57
CA THR A 315 8.43 -0.42 -18.38
C THR A 315 7.75 0.65 -17.54
N TRP A 316 7.75 1.89 -18.03
CA TRP A 316 7.21 3.04 -17.32
C TRP A 316 5.77 3.32 -17.73
N VAL A 317 4.94 3.64 -16.73
CA VAL A 317 3.55 4.06 -16.88
C VAL A 317 3.39 5.41 -16.18
N SER A 318 2.87 6.41 -16.90
CA SER A 318 2.66 7.74 -16.34
C SER A 318 1.61 7.74 -15.23
N VAL A 319 1.89 8.46 -14.15
CA VAL A 319 0.90 8.73 -13.11
C VAL A 319 -0.09 9.77 -13.63
N ILE A 320 -1.39 9.56 -13.38
CA ILE A 320 -2.46 10.43 -13.87
C ILE A 320 -2.59 11.70 -13.00
N SER A 321 -2.43 11.56 -11.68
CA SER A 321 -2.53 12.67 -10.74
C SER A 321 -1.59 12.44 -9.55
N LYS A 322 -0.90 13.48 -9.08
CA LYS A 322 -0.03 13.44 -7.89
C LYS A 322 -0.88 13.44 -6.62
N THR A 323 -1.79 12.48 -6.47
CA THR A 323 -2.61 12.22 -5.28
C THR A 323 -2.22 10.88 -4.67
N TYR A 324 -2.62 9.79 -5.32
CA TYR A 324 -2.09 8.44 -5.13
C TYR A 324 -1.18 8.07 -6.30
N TRP A 325 -0.49 6.94 -6.22
CA TRP A 325 0.24 6.36 -7.35
C TRP A 325 -0.73 5.72 -8.34
N THR A 326 -1.52 6.57 -9.00
CA THR A 326 -2.62 6.19 -9.89
C THR A 326 -2.14 6.18 -11.33
N VAL A 327 -2.35 5.07 -12.03
CA VAL A 327 -2.07 4.89 -13.47
C VAL A 327 -3.34 4.53 -14.22
N HIS A 328 -3.34 4.63 -15.55
CA HIS A 328 -4.49 4.23 -16.34
C HIS A 328 -4.57 2.69 -16.44
N PHE A 329 -5.74 2.12 -16.16
CA PHE A 329 -6.04 0.70 -16.32
C PHE A 329 -6.88 0.49 -17.58
N ASP A 330 -6.23 0.03 -18.64
CA ASP A 330 -6.90 -0.22 -19.92
C ASP A 330 -7.85 -1.42 -19.82
N GLY A 331 -7.41 -2.49 -19.14
CA GLY A 331 -8.14 -3.74 -19.05
C GLY A 331 -7.29 -4.92 -18.59
N ALA A 332 -7.78 -6.12 -18.87
CA ALA A 332 -7.08 -7.38 -18.60
C ALA A 332 -7.04 -8.26 -19.85
N VAL A 333 -5.95 -9.00 -20.04
CA VAL A 333 -5.83 -10.05 -21.04
C VAL A 333 -5.86 -11.39 -20.31
N VAL A 334 -6.89 -12.20 -20.58
CA VAL A 334 -7.12 -13.49 -19.92
C VAL A 334 -7.22 -14.58 -20.98
N GLU A 335 -6.29 -15.54 -20.97
CA GLU A 335 -6.22 -16.61 -21.99
C GLU A 335 -6.23 -16.06 -23.43
N GLY A 336 -5.57 -14.91 -23.65
CA GLY A 336 -5.52 -14.21 -24.92
C GLY A 336 -6.76 -13.38 -25.27
N ASN A 337 -7.80 -13.39 -24.44
CA ASN A 337 -9.00 -12.57 -24.62
C ASN A 337 -8.89 -11.26 -23.86
N TYR A 338 -9.20 -10.15 -24.54
CA TYR A 338 -9.19 -8.83 -23.92
C TYR A 338 -10.51 -8.51 -23.21
N VAL A 339 -10.41 -8.09 -21.96
CA VAL A 339 -11.50 -7.59 -21.11
C VAL A 339 -11.24 -6.12 -20.85
N SER A 340 -12.11 -5.25 -21.35
CA SER A 340 -11.97 -3.80 -21.14
C SER A 340 -12.23 -3.43 -19.69
N GLY A 341 -11.36 -2.59 -19.13
CA GLY A 341 -11.56 -1.90 -17.85
C GLY A 341 -11.85 -0.41 -18.08
N ASN A 342 -10.91 0.30 -18.70
CA ASN A 342 -10.92 1.74 -18.96
C ASN A 342 -11.29 2.57 -17.71
N VAL A 343 -10.54 2.34 -16.64
CA VAL A 343 -10.67 2.99 -15.32
C VAL A 343 -9.29 3.35 -14.78
N ASP A 344 -9.22 3.90 -13.58
CA ASP A 344 -7.94 4.21 -12.93
C ASP A 344 -7.48 3.03 -12.05
N ALA A 345 -6.18 2.81 -11.93
CA ALA A 345 -5.58 1.83 -11.03
C ALA A 345 -4.64 2.47 -10.03
N VAL A 346 -4.84 2.23 -8.74
CA VAL A 346 -3.94 2.63 -7.65
C VAL A 346 -2.95 1.50 -7.37
N ILE A 347 -1.66 1.81 -7.41
CA ILE A 347 -0.60 0.87 -7.05
C ILE A 347 -0.32 0.97 -5.55
N ASP A 348 -0.74 -0.04 -4.79
CA ASP A 348 -0.88 0.05 -3.34
C ASP A 348 -0.06 -1.02 -2.59
N THR A 349 1.07 -0.62 -1.99
CA THR A 349 1.85 -1.50 -1.10
C THR A 349 1.15 -1.80 0.22
N GLY A 350 0.07 -1.09 0.55
CA GLY A 350 -0.78 -1.36 1.70
C GLY A 350 -1.84 -2.44 1.48
N SER A 351 -2.03 -2.91 0.24
CA SER A 351 -3.02 -3.93 -0.13
C SER A 351 -2.36 -5.27 -0.50
N SER A 352 -2.90 -6.38 -0.01
CA SER A 352 -2.39 -7.74 -0.24
C SER A 352 -2.82 -8.32 -1.59
N PHE A 353 -4.03 -7.99 -2.05
CA PHE A 353 -4.65 -8.59 -3.25
C PHE A 353 -4.92 -7.57 -4.35
N ILE A 354 -5.55 -8.03 -5.43
CA ILE A 354 -6.07 -7.18 -6.48
C ILE A 354 -7.58 -7.04 -6.27
N TYR A 355 -8.05 -5.81 -6.21
CA TYR A 355 -9.47 -5.51 -6.03
C TYR A 355 -10.00 -4.78 -7.26
N VAL A 356 -11.10 -5.31 -7.79
CA VAL A 356 -11.79 -4.78 -8.97
C VAL A 356 -13.29 -4.70 -8.68
N SER A 357 -14.05 -4.02 -9.53
CA SER A 357 -15.51 -4.07 -9.46
C SER A 357 -16.03 -5.50 -9.68
N GLN A 358 -17.13 -5.87 -9.04
CA GLN A 358 -17.77 -7.17 -9.18
C GLN A 358 -18.07 -7.49 -10.65
N THR A 359 -18.47 -6.49 -11.43
CA THR A 359 -18.67 -6.60 -12.87
C THR A 359 -17.37 -6.95 -13.60
N LEU A 360 -16.26 -6.27 -13.31
CA LEU A 360 -14.97 -6.56 -13.96
C LEU A 360 -14.43 -7.94 -13.54
N ALA A 361 -14.55 -8.33 -12.26
CA ALA A 361 -14.18 -9.67 -11.81
C ALA A 361 -14.95 -10.74 -12.59
N ASN A 362 -16.28 -10.61 -12.71
CA ASN A 362 -17.10 -11.54 -13.48
C ASN A 362 -16.60 -11.69 -14.93
N LEU A 363 -16.27 -10.58 -15.60
CA LEU A 363 -15.75 -10.61 -16.97
C LEU A 363 -14.38 -11.27 -17.07
N ILE A 364 -13.48 -11.02 -16.12
CA ILE A 364 -12.16 -11.66 -16.05
C ILE A 364 -12.33 -13.17 -15.87
N TYR A 365 -13.06 -13.62 -14.85
CA TYR A 365 -13.21 -15.05 -14.55
C TYR A 365 -14.03 -15.80 -15.60
N ALA A 366 -14.92 -15.13 -16.34
CA ALA A 366 -15.65 -15.76 -17.47
C ALA A 366 -14.73 -16.29 -18.58
N ASN A 367 -13.49 -15.79 -18.67
CA ASN A 367 -12.48 -16.24 -19.62
C ASN A 367 -11.61 -17.40 -19.09
N ILE A 368 -11.76 -17.79 -17.83
CA ILE A 368 -10.99 -18.89 -17.21
C ILE A 368 -11.83 -20.16 -17.23
N LEU A 369 -11.37 -21.18 -17.96
CA LEU A 369 -12.09 -22.45 -18.07
C LEU A 369 -12.28 -23.11 -16.69
N GLY A 370 -13.54 -23.38 -16.34
CA GLY A 370 -13.92 -24.00 -15.08
C GLY A 370 -13.96 -23.03 -13.89
N ALA A 371 -13.75 -21.73 -14.11
CA ALA A 371 -13.91 -20.73 -13.06
C ALA A 371 -15.39 -20.38 -12.83
N GLY A 372 -15.68 -19.94 -11.61
CA GLY A 372 -17.00 -19.46 -11.22
C GLY A 372 -17.02 -18.87 -9.81
N PRO A 373 -18.17 -18.36 -9.34
CA PRO A 373 -18.30 -17.83 -7.99
C PRO A 373 -17.96 -18.90 -6.94
N ALA A 374 -17.17 -18.53 -5.94
CA ALA A 374 -16.81 -19.41 -4.84
C ALA A 374 -17.92 -19.41 -3.78
N ALA A 375 -18.87 -20.35 -3.91
CA ALA A 375 -20.12 -20.38 -3.14
C ALA A 375 -19.96 -20.49 -1.61
N ASN A 376 -18.78 -20.86 -1.12
CA ASN A 376 -18.47 -20.98 0.31
C ASN A 376 -18.11 -19.64 0.98
N TYR A 377 -17.97 -18.57 0.19
CA TYR A 377 -17.55 -17.25 0.67
C TYR A 377 -18.57 -16.18 0.29
N SER A 378 -18.35 -14.93 0.74
CA SER A 378 -19.18 -13.81 0.33
C SER A 378 -19.08 -13.54 -1.18
N SER A 379 -19.95 -12.67 -1.70
CA SER A 379 -19.78 -12.14 -3.06
C SER A 379 -18.37 -11.57 -3.25
N GLY A 380 -17.83 -11.69 -4.46
CA GLY A 380 -16.51 -11.18 -4.81
C GLY A 380 -15.44 -12.25 -4.96
N PHE A 381 -15.62 -13.41 -4.33
CA PHE A 381 -14.68 -14.53 -4.42
C PHE A 381 -15.03 -15.45 -5.59
N PHE A 382 -14.01 -15.87 -6.32
CA PHE A 382 -14.12 -16.80 -7.44
C PHE A 382 -13.14 -17.95 -7.25
N SER A 383 -13.57 -19.14 -7.65
CA SER A 383 -12.73 -20.33 -7.66
C SER A 383 -12.53 -20.84 -9.08
N PHE A 384 -11.40 -21.50 -9.31
CA PHE A 384 -10.99 -22.08 -10.60
C PHE A 384 -10.27 -23.42 -10.36
N PRO A 385 -10.15 -24.33 -11.35
CA PRO A 385 -9.47 -25.62 -11.13
C PRO A 385 -8.02 -25.42 -10.67
N CYS A 386 -7.64 -26.01 -9.53
CA CYS A 386 -6.31 -25.85 -8.95
C CYS A 386 -5.18 -26.31 -9.88
N ASP A 387 -5.44 -27.29 -10.75
CA ASP A 387 -4.44 -27.85 -11.67
C ASP A 387 -4.33 -27.05 -12.99
N SER A 388 -5.17 -26.02 -13.18
CA SER A 388 -5.02 -25.10 -14.31
C SER A 388 -4.00 -24.01 -14.02
N ASN A 389 -3.45 -23.42 -15.09
CA ASN A 389 -2.49 -22.32 -15.03
C ASN A 389 -2.96 -21.18 -15.95
N PRO A 390 -4.05 -20.48 -15.62
CA PRO A 390 -4.54 -19.40 -16.45
C PRO A 390 -3.50 -18.30 -16.60
N THR A 391 -3.35 -17.81 -17.82
CA THR A 391 -2.56 -16.65 -18.20
C THR A 391 -3.42 -15.40 -18.03
N ILE A 392 -3.00 -14.54 -17.11
CA ILE A 392 -3.72 -13.31 -16.76
C ILE A 392 -2.70 -12.18 -16.78
N SER A 393 -2.99 -11.13 -17.54
CA SER A 393 -2.20 -9.89 -17.56
C SER A 393 -3.11 -8.70 -17.35
N PHE A 394 -2.60 -7.68 -16.66
CA PHE A 394 -3.26 -6.38 -16.55
C PHE A 394 -2.60 -5.40 -17.50
N SER A 395 -3.41 -4.70 -18.29
CA SER A 395 -2.97 -3.69 -19.25
C SER A 395 -2.98 -2.32 -18.54
N LEU A 396 -1.80 -1.73 -18.34
CA LEU A 396 -1.61 -0.44 -17.68
C LEU A 396 -0.88 0.52 -18.62
N GLY A 397 -1.51 1.65 -18.94
CA GLY A 397 -0.95 2.65 -19.86
C GLY A 397 -0.49 2.09 -21.21
N GLY A 398 -1.21 1.13 -21.76
CA GLY A 398 -0.92 0.47 -23.04
C GLY A 398 0.10 -0.67 -22.98
N HIS A 399 0.50 -1.11 -21.78
CA HIS A 399 1.46 -2.20 -21.58
C HIS A 399 0.85 -3.35 -20.78
N ASP A 400 1.08 -4.59 -21.22
CA ASP A 400 0.58 -5.80 -20.56
C ASP A 400 1.56 -6.32 -19.51
N PHE A 401 1.07 -6.51 -18.28
CA PHE A 401 1.81 -7.01 -17.15
C PHE A 401 1.20 -8.32 -16.62
N GLY A 402 1.83 -9.44 -16.96
CA GLY A 402 1.43 -10.78 -16.52
C GLY A 402 1.52 -10.98 -15.00
N ILE A 403 0.51 -11.64 -14.43
CA ILE A 403 0.46 -12.00 -13.01
C ILE A 403 0.88 -13.47 -12.88
N SER A 404 1.82 -13.75 -11.98
CA SER A 404 2.25 -15.11 -11.70
C SER A 404 1.10 -15.94 -11.13
N ILE A 405 0.92 -17.16 -11.64
CA ILE A 405 -0.08 -18.10 -11.12
C ILE A 405 0.12 -18.41 -9.63
N GLN A 406 1.36 -18.32 -9.13
CA GLN A 406 1.65 -18.52 -7.71
C GLN A 406 1.10 -17.39 -6.83
N ASP A 407 0.98 -16.17 -7.37
CA ASP A 407 0.41 -15.03 -6.67
C ASP A 407 -1.11 -14.90 -6.89
N PHE A 408 -1.61 -15.44 -8.01
CA PHE A 408 -3.05 -15.52 -8.29
C PHE A 408 -3.74 -16.68 -7.54
N LYS A 409 -3.06 -17.80 -7.26
CA LYS A 409 -3.65 -18.96 -6.58
C LYS A 409 -3.53 -18.83 -5.05
N LEU A 410 -4.62 -18.44 -4.39
CA LEU A 410 -4.62 -18.15 -2.95
C LEU A 410 -4.74 -19.39 -2.04
N GLY A 411 -5.25 -20.49 -2.56
CA GLY A 411 -5.45 -21.73 -1.79
C GLY A 411 -6.68 -22.51 -2.25
N GLN A 412 -6.88 -23.72 -1.74
CA GLN A 412 -8.06 -24.54 -2.04
C GLN A 412 -9.35 -23.91 -1.50
N ASP A 413 -10.42 -23.97 -2.30
CA ASP A 413 -11.80 -23.58 -1.93
C ASP A 413 -12.41 -24.64 -0.99
N GLY A 414 -11.89 -24.69 0.23
CA GLY A 414 -12.19 -25.71 1.24
C GLY A 414 -11.27 -26.94 1.18
N TYR A 415 -11.26 -27.69 2.28
CA TYR A 415 -10.40 -28.87 2.44
C TYR A 415 -10.72 -29.96 1.40
N GLY A 416 -9.70 -30.36 0.64
CA GLY A 416 -9.83 -31.40 -0.38
C GLY A 416 -10.51 -30.96 -1.68
N SER A 417 -10.79 -29.66 -1.83
CA SER A 417 -11.33 -29.11 -3.06
C SER A 417 -10.33 -29.21 -4.21
N THR A 418 -10.82 -29.54 -5.40
CA THR A 418 -10.06 -29.47 -6.66
C THR A 418 -10.03 -28.06 -7.23
N ASN A 419 -10.75 -27.12 -6.63
CA ASN A 419 -10.78 -25.72 -7.01
C ASN A 419 -10.00 -24.86 -6.02
N CYS A 420 -9.43 -23.78 -6.52
CA CYS A 420 -8.60 -22.84 -5.81
C CYS A 420 -9.19 -21.43 -5.94
N ILE A 421 -9.04 -20.62 -4.89
CA ILE A 421 -9.49 -19.22 -4.87
C ILE A 421 -8.48 -18.34 -5.61
N GLY A 422 -9.00 -17.46 -6.47
CA GLY A 422 -8.20 -16.52 -7.25
C GLY A 422 -7.90 -15.22 -6.50
N GLY A 423 -6.76 -14.60 -6.85
CA GLY A 423 -6.20 -13.40 -6.22
C GLY A 423 -6.80 -12.07 -6.70
N ILE A 424 -7.76 -12.14 -7.62
CA ILE A 424 -8.57 -11.00 -8.07
C ILE A 424 -9.92 -11.11 -7.38
N ILE A 425 -10.23 -10.13 -6.54
CA ILE A 425 -11.42 -10.10 -5.70
C ILE A 425 -12.35 -9.01 -6.22
N GLY A 426 -13.61 -9.38 -6.48
CA GLY A 426 -14.65 -8.43 -6.84
C GLY A 426 -15.20 -7.72 -5.59
N LEU A 427 -15.30 -6.41 -5.62
CA LEU A 427 -16.00 -5.61 -4.61
C LEU A 427 -17.23 -4.94 -5.20
N ASP A 428 -18.06 -4.35 -4.35
CA ASP A 428 -19.26 -3.63 -4.80
C ASP A 428 -18.96 -2.64 -5.93
N ASP A 429 -19.79 -2.64 -6.98
CA ASP A 429 -19.54 -1.85 -8.19
C ASP A 429 -19.60 -0.34 -7.92
N ALA A 430 -20.43 0.12 -6.97
CA ALA A 430 -20.50 1.54 -6.61
C ALA A 430 -19.27 1.97 -5.79
N PHE A 431 -18.78 1.08 -4.93
CA PHE A 431 -17.53 1.31 -4.20
C PHE A 431 -16.30 1.36 -5.13
N MET A 432 -16.26 0.51 -6.15
CA MET A 432 -15.16 0.44 -7.13
C MET A 432 -15.40 1.32 -8.36
N GLU A 433 -16.34 2.25 -8.33
CA GLU A 433 -16.67 3.07 -9.49
C GLU A 433 -15.44 3.87 -9.94
N GLY A 434 -14.95 3.56 -11.14
CA GLY A 434 -13.81 4.24 -11.75
C GLY A 434 -12.43 3.87 -11.18
N ILE A 435 -12.32 2.86 -10.30
CA ILE A 435 -11.04 2.50 -9.66
C ILE A 435 -10.78 0.98 -9.61
N VAL A 436 -9.50 0.62 -9.66
CA VAL A 436 -8.93 -0.70 -9.37
C VAL A 436 -7.80 -0.52 -8.35
N ILE A 437 -7.65 -1.45 -7.41
CA ILE A 437 -6.55 -1.43 -6.44
C ILE A 437 -5.63 -2.61 -6.76
N ILE A 438 -4.36 -2.30 -7.01
CA ILE A 438 -3.33 -3.26 -7.39
C ILE A 438 -2.34 -3.41 -6.25
N GLY A 439 -2.52 -4.48 -5.46
CA GLY A 439 -1.68 -4.81 -4.32
C GLY A 439 -0.62 -5.88 -4.56
N HIS A 440 -0.21 -6.56 -3.48
CA HIS A 440 0.92 -7.50 -3.50
C HIS A 440 0.75 -8.67 -4.46
N ALA A 441 -0.47 -9.15 -4.71
CA ALA A 441 -0.72 -10.22 -5.69
C ALA A 441 -0.20 -9.86 -7.10
N PHE A 442 -0.17 -8.58 -7.46
CA PHE A 442 0.52 -8.10 -8.65
C PHE A 442 1.99 -7.80 -8.37
N MET A 443 2.28 -7.03 -7.32
CA MET A 443 3.62 -6.50 -7.02
C MET A 443 4.64 -7.57 -6.58
N ARG A 444 4.22 -8.80 -6.26
CA ARG A 444 5.15 -9.93 -6.11
C ARG A 444 5.66 -10.45 -7.44
N SER A 445 4.91 -10.26 -8.53
CA SER A 445 5.34 -10.61 -9.90
C SER A 445 6.24 -9.53 -10.52
N TRP A 446 6.18 -8.30 -10.02
CA TRP A 446 6.86 -7.14 -10.60
C TRP A 446 7.67 -6.38 -9.56
N TYR A 447 8.96 -6.16 -9.83
CA TYR A 447 9.74 -5.16 -9.12
C TYR A 447 9.20 -3.78 -9.50
N SER A 448 8.78 -3.01 -8.50
CA SER A 448 8.05 -1.75 -8.70
C SER A 448 8.90 -0.56 -8.32
N VAL A 449 8.84 0.50 -9.12
CA VAL A 449 9.58 1.74 -8.90
C VAL A 449 8.61 2.92 -9.00
N PHE A 450 8.68 3.81 -8.03
CA PHE A 450 7.86 4.99 -7.91
C PHE A 450 8.75 6.22 -8.07
N ASP A 451 8.54 6.98 -9.14
CA ASP A 451 9.43 8.05 -9.58
C ASP A 451 8.68 9.39 -9.62
N TYR A 452 9.20 10.39 -8.90
CA TYR A 452 8.61 11.75 -8.85
C TYR A 452 9.00 12.62 -10.04
N SER A 453 10.02 12.24 -10.81
CA SER A 453 10.43 12.98 -12.00
C SER A 453 9.41 12.86 -13.14
N HIS A 454 9.54 13.68 -14.18
CA HIS A 454 8.71 13.60 -15.41
C HIS A 454 7.19 13.68 -15.16
N GLY A 455 6.75 14.47 -14.19
CA GLY A 455 5.32 14.55 -13.83
C GLY A 455 4.81 13.38 -12.98
N ALA A 456 5.73 12.53 -12.50
CA ALA A 456 5.52 11.27 -11.81
C ALA A 456 5.14 10.08 -12.70
N ARG A 457 5.74 8.91 -12.41
CA ARG A 457 5.53 7.65 -13.14
C ARG A 457 5.80 6.44 -12.24
N VAL A 458 5.21 5.30 -12.59
CA VAL A 458 5.50 4.00 -11.97
C VAL A 458 6.15 3.08 -12.99
N GLY A 459 7.25 2.44 -12.61
CA GLY A 459 8.01 1.51 -13.44
C GLY A 459 7.87 0.09 -12.93
N PHE A 460 7.71 -0.86 -13.85
CA PHE A 460 7.65 -2.29 -13.52
C PHE A 460 8.68 -3.08 -14.33
N ALA A 461 9.45 -3.92 -13.65
CA ALA A 461 10.32 -4.92 -14.25
C ALA A 461 9.96 -6.30 -13.68
N PRO A 462 10.07 -7.40 -14.44
CA PRO A 462 9.82 -8.74 -13.92
C PRO A 462 10.62 -9.00 -12.63
N SER A 463 9.95 -9.45 -11.57
CA SER A 463 10.62 -9.75 -10.30
C SER A 463 11.44 -11.04 -10.38
N ILE A 464 12.53 -11.12 -9.61
CA ILE A 464 13.27 -12.38 -9.42
C ILE A 464 12.41 -13.51 -8.83
N ASN A 465 11.25 -13.19 -8.24
CA ASN A 465 10.29 -14.20 -7.78
C ASN A 465 9.77 -15.07 -8.93
N ASN A 466 9.78 -14.59 -10.17
CA ASN A 466 9.22 -15.32 -11.31
C ASN A 466 10.11 -16.48 -11.77
N ALA A 467 11.37 -16.53 -11.30
CA ALA A 467 12.27 -17.65 -11.52
C ALA A 467 12.19 -18.74 -10.45
N GLN A 468 11.38 -18.54 -9.39
CA GLN A 468 11.28 -19.43 -8.22
C GLN A 468 10.10 -20.40 -8.27
#